data_AF-A0A818BMN9-F1
#
_entry.id   AF-A0A818BMN9-F1
#
_cell.length_a   1.000
_cell.length_b   1.000
_cell.length_c   1.000
_cell.angle_alpha   90.00
_cell.angle_beta   90.00
_cell.angle_gamma   90.00
#
_symmetry.space_group_name_H-M   'P 1'
#
loop_
_entity.id
_entity.type
_entity.pdbx_description
1 polymer ?
#
loop_
_entity_poly.entity_id
_entity_poly.type
_entity_poly.pdbx_seq_one_letter_code
_entity_poly.pdbx_strand_id
1 'polypeptide(L)'
;MDDSNDSTTLDPTVEFNAYLNDPVRTKFSDYWFHSQLNILKKLSMRLFSVQASSTPIERALSHAGLILSQRRTNMSEQLFRDLVFLRVNQKLL
;
A
#
# COMPACT_ATOMS: atom_id res chain seq x y z
N MET A 1 -11.23 -12.08 -35.62
CA MET A 1 -11.43 -12.53 -34.23
C MET A 1 -10.84 -11.43 -33.39
N ASP A 2 -11.70 -10.53 -32.96
CA ASP A 2 -11.35 -9.27 -32.30
C ASP A 2 -11.70 -9.44 -30.82
N ASP A 3 -10.67 -9.49 -29.97
CA ASP A 3 -10.79 -9.68 -28.53
C ASP A 3 -11.20 -8.36 -27.87
N SER A 4 -12.47 -8.00 -28.00
CA SER A 4 -13.07 -6.89 -27.25
C SER A 4 -13.44 -7.36 -25.84
N ASN A 5 -12.44 -7.50 -24.98
CA ASN A 5 -12.65 -7.65 -23.54
C ASN A 5 -12.95 -6.26 -22.96
N ASP A 6 -14.14 -5.74 -23.29
CA ASP A 6 -14.63 -4.44 -22.82
C ASP A 6 -15.01 -4.57 -21.34
N SER A 7 -14.02 -4.39 -20.47
CA SER A 7 -14.25 -4.19 -19.04
C SER A 7 -15.23 -3.03 -18.92
N THR A 8 -16.47 -3.30 -18.54
CA THR A 8 -17.57 -2.34 -18.50
C THR A 8 -17.18 -1.16 -17.61
N THR A 9 -16.61 -0.12 -18.20
CA THR A 9 -16.20 1.09 -17.48
C THR A 9 -17.48 1.86 -17.20
N LEU A 10 -18.02 1.68 -16.00
CA LEU A 10 -19.09 2.53 -15.50
C LEU A 10 -18.59 3.98 -15.46
N ASP A 11 -19.46 4.91 -15.81
CA ASP A 11 -19.17 6.34 -15.71
C ASP A 11 -18.72 6.69 -14.28
N PRO A 12 -17.58 7.39 -14.08
CA PRO A 12 -17.07 7.72 -12.76
C PRO A 12 -18.10 8.39 -11.82
N THR A 13 -19.04 9.17 -12.37
CA THR A 13 -20.08 9.81 -11.56
C THR A 13 -21.08 8.79 -10.99
N VAL A 14 -21.37 7.73 -11.74
CA VAL A 14 -22.26 6.64 -11.33
C VAL A 14 -21.60 5.78 -10.26
N GLU A 15 -20.31 5.43 -10.43
CA GLU A 15 -19.56 4.70 -9.37
C GLU A 15 -19.51 5.50 -8.07
N PHE A 16 -19.29 6.81 -8.16
CA PHE A 16 -19.24 7.69 -6.99
C PHE A 16 -20.59 7.77 -6.26
N ASN A 17 -21.69 7.91 -7.00
CA ASN A 17 -23.03 7.91 -6.43
C ASN A 17 -23.38 6.55 -5.80
N ALA A 18 -22.97 5.44 -6.41
CA ALA A 18 -23.14 4.10 -5.85
C ALA A 18 -22.41 3.98 -4.49
N TYR A 19 -21.16 4.45 -4.41
CA TYR A 19 -20.41 4.50 -3.15
C TYR A 19 -21.10 5.37 -2.07
N LEU A 20 -21.61 6.54 -2.44
CA LEU A 20 -22.29 7.44 -1.50
C LEU A 20 -23.65 6.92 -1.00
N ASN A 21 -24.27 5.99 -1.71
CA ASN A 21 -25.54 5.41 -1.31
C ASN A 21 -25.39 4.06 -0.59
N ASP A 22 -24.18 3.49 -0.56
CA ASP A 22 -23.92 2.20 0.07
C ASP A 22 -23.84 2.31 1.60
N PRO A 23 -24.72 1.62 2.37
CA PRO A 23 -24.70 1.65 3.82
C PRO A 23 -23.51 0.89 4.43
N VAL A 24 -22.85 -0.01 3.67
CA VAL A 24 -21.74 -0.87 4.14
C VAL A 24 -20.39 -0.14 4.12
N ARG A 25 -20.32 1.07 3.53
CA ARG A 25 -19.09 1.87 3.38
C ARG A 25 -18.33 2.16 4.68
N THR A 26 -18.97 2.05 5.84
CA THR A 26 -18.37 2.35 7.15
C THR A 26 -17.23 1.40 7.51
N LYS A 27 -17.22 0.17 6.97
CA LYS A 27 -16.13 -0.79 7.15
C LYS A 27 -15.08 -0.59 6.08
N PHE A 28 -14.27 0.46 6.23
CA PHE A 28 -13.37 0.98 5.19
C PHE A 28 -12.49 -0.08 4.50
N SER A 29 -11.70 -0.86 5.24
CA SER A 29 -10.78 -1.84 4.63
C SER A 29 -11.53 -2.92 3.87
N ASP A 30 -12.49 -3.55 4.55
CA ASP A 30 -13.24 -4.68 4.02
C ASP A 30 -14.09 -4.28 2.81
N TYR A 31 -14.60 -3.05 2.82
CA TYR A 31 -15.36 -2.47 1.73
C TYR A 31 -14.56 -2.46 0.43
N TRP A 32 -13.37 -1.85 0.41
CA TRP A 32 -12.56 -1.75 -0.81
C TRP A 32 -12.04 -3.10 -1.30
N PHE A 33 -11.79 -4.05 -0.42
CA PHE A 33 -11.39 -5.40 -0.82
C PHE A 33 -12.51 -6.10 -1.62
N HIS A 34 -13.77 -5.97 -1.19
CA HIS A 34 -14.91 -6.66 -1.78
C HIS A 34 -15.72 -5.80 -2.77
N SER A 35 -15.43 -4.51 -2.91
CA SER A 35 -16.18 -3.60 -3.78
C SER A 35 -16.04 -3.98 -5.26
N GLN A 36 -17.15 -3.90 -5.99
CA GLN A 36 -17.22 -4.09 -7.44
C GLN A 36 -16.93 -2.81 -8.24
N LEU A 37 -16.67 -1.69 -7.56
CA LEU A 37 -16.28 -0.41 -8.17
C LEU A 37 -14.86 -0.54 -8.72
N ASN A 38 -14.65 -0.34 -10.02
CA ASN A 38 -13.36 -0.63 -10.63
C ASN A 38 -12.42 0.57 -10.57
N ILE A 39 -12.91 1.75 -10.96
CA ILE A 39 -12.11 2.96 -11.02
C ILE A 39 -11.91 3.52 -9.62
N LEU A 40 -12.99 3.64 -8.86
CA LEU A 40 -12.95 4.20 -7.52
C LEU A 40 -12.12 3.33 -6.56
N LYS A 41 -12.19 2.00 -6.66
CA LYS A 41 -11.35 1.10 -5.86
C LYS A 41 -9.87 1.31 -6.15
N LYS A 42 -9.47 1.40 -7.42
CA LYS A 42 -8.07 1.64 -7.79
C LYS A 42 -7.56 2.96 -7.21
N LEU A 43 -8.37 4.03 -7.29
CA LEU A 43 -8.02 5.33 -6.73
C LEU A 43 -7.92 5.30 -5.20
N SER A 44 -8.92 4.73 -4.54
CA SER A 44 -8.94 4.57 -3.08
C SER A 44 -7.75 3.76 -2.60
N MET A 45 -7.50 2.58 -3.16
CA MET A 45 -6.36 1.75 -2.76
C MET A 45 -5.04 2.50 -2.92
N ARG A 46 -4.85 3.27 -4.00
CA ARG A 46 -3.64 4.08 -4.20
C ARG A 46 -3.52 5.20 -3.18
N LEU A 47 -4.60 5.96 -2.95
CA LEU A 47 -4.60 7.09 -2.03
C LEU A 47 -4.36 6.65 -0.59
N PHE A 48 -5.08 5.61 -0.14
CA PHE A 48 -5.03 5.15 1.24
C PHE A 48 -3.83 4.25 1.56
N SER A 49 -3.09 3.80 0.54
CA SER A 49 -1.77 3.17 0.75
C SER A 49 -0.69 4.17 1.14
N VAL A 50 -0.93 5.48 0.94
CA VAL A 50 0.01 6.53 1.34
C VAL A 50 -0.07 6.71 2.85
N GLN A 51 1.08 6.55 3.51
CA GLN A 51 1.20 6.78 4.94
C GLN A 51 0.99 8.27 5.24
N ALA A 52 0.14 8.57 6.22
CA ALA A 52 -0.16 9.95 6.60
C ALA A 52 0.98 10.64 7.37
N SER A 53 1.97 9.89 7.87
CA SER A 53 3.10 10.42 8.62
C SER A 53 4.44 9.78 8.22
N SER A 54 5.54 10.42 8.62
CA SER A 54 6.91 9.90 8.49
C SER A 54 7.26 8.83 9.53
N THR A 55 6.41 8.60 10.53
CA THR A 55 6.70 7.66 11.62
C THR A 55 7.10 6.24 11.15
N PRO A 56 6.50 5.65 10.09
CA PRO A 56 6.93 4.37 9.56
C PRO A 56 8.39 4.38 9.05
N ILE A 57 8.80 5.45 8.36
CA ILE A 57 10.18 5.56 7.85
C ILE A 57 11.16 5.86 8.98
N GLU A 58 10.78 6.67 9.97
CA GLU A 58 11.60 6.92 11.17
C GLU A 58 11.89 5.62 11.93
N ARG A 59 10.89 4.74 12.05
CA ARG A 59 11.10 3.41 12.66
C ARG A 59 12.05 2.56 11.83
N ALA A 60 11.93 2.57 10.51
CA ALA A 60 12.87 1.87 9.62
C ALA A 60 14.30 2.43 9.77
N LEU A 61 14.46 3.75 9.85
CA LEU A 61 15.76 4.41 10.07
C LEU A 61 16.33 4.11 11.45
N SER A 62 15.49 4.02 12.49
CA SER A 62 15.92 3.59 13.82
C SER A 62 16.47 2.16 13.78
N HIS A 63 15.78 1.23 13.11
CA HIS A 63 16.29 -0.13 12.90
C HIS A 63 17.58 -0.13 12.08
N ALA A 64 17.68 0.71 11.06
CA ALA A 64 18.87 0.87 10.25
C ALA A 64 20.06 1.36 11.09
N GLY A 65 19.86 2.31 12.01
CA GLY A 65 20.88 2.77 12.95
C GLY A 65 21.36 1.68 13.93
N LEU A 66 20.49 0.75 14.31
CA LEU A 66 20.90 -0.41 15.12
C LEU A 66 21.77 -1.39 14.33
N ILE A 67 21.46 -1.59 13.05
CA ILE A 67 22.25 -2.43 12.14
C ILE A 67 23.61 -1.77 11.85
N LEU A 68 23.61 -0.48 11.53
CA LEU A 68 24.79 0.36 11.31
C LEU A 68 25.36 0.87 12.65
N SER A 69 25.93 -0.04 13.44
CA SER A 69 26.58 0.31 14.71
C SER A 69 28.06 0.66 14.51
N GLN A 70 28.69 1.40 15.44
CA GLN A 70 30.14 1.70 15.45
C GLN A 70 31.04 0.45 15.35
N ARG A 71 30.55 -0.73 15.75
CA ARG A 71 31.28 -2.01 15.64
C ARG A 71 31.16 -2.68 14.26
N ARG A 72 30.28 -2.18 13.39
CA ARG A 72 29.90 -2.76 12.09
C ARG A 72 30.12 -1.75 10.96
N THR A 73 31.29 -1.10 10.95
CA THR A 73 31.65 -0.05 9.99
C THR A 73 32.09 -0.59 8.62
N ASN A 74 32.55 -1.85 8.53
CA ASN A 74 33.01 -2.48 7.29
C ASN A 74 31.92 -3.28 6.54
N MET A 75 30.64 -2.99 6.77
CA MET A 75 29.55 -3.65 6.06
C MET A 75 29.40 -3.04 4.66
N SER A 76 29.24 -3.89 3.63
CA SER A 76 28.91 -3.39 2.30
C SER A 76 27.51 -2.78 2.28
N GLU A 77 27.31 -1.76 1.46
CA GLU A 77 26.03 -1.07 1.36
C GLU A 77 24.89 -2.02 0.95
N GLN A 78 25.17 -2.97 0.05
CA GLN A 78 24.19 -3.93 -0.41
C GLN A 78 23.71 -4.85 0.72
N LEU A 79 24.64 -5.42 1.49
CA LEU A 79 24.31 -6.25 2.66
C LEU A 79 23.52 -5.45 3.71
N PHE A 80 23.88 -4.18 3.92
CA PHE A 80 23.15 -3.30 4.83
C PHE A 80 21.69 -3.10 4.39
N ARG A 81 21.45 -2.79 3.12
CA ARG A 81 20.10 -2.61 2.56
C ARG A 81 19.26 -3.88 2.69
N ASP A 82 19.85 -5.04 2.41
CA ASP A 82 19.18 -6.34 2.53
C ASP A 82 18.79 -6.64 3.98
N LEU A 83 19.68 -6.37 4.95
CA LEU A 83 19.40 -6.54 6.37
C LEU A 83 18.30 -5.60 6.87
N VAL A 84 18.30 -4.34 6.42
CA VAL A 84 17.24 -3.38 6.75
C VAL A 84 15.91 -3.85 6.16
N PHE A 85 15.90 -4.29 4.90
CA PHE A 85 14.71 -4.83 4.25
C PHE A 85 14.14 -6.02 5.01
N LEU A 86 14.96 -7.02 5.34
CA LEU A 86 14.54 -8.20 6.10
C LEU A 86 14.01 -7.83 7.48
N ARG A 87 14.64 -6.87 8.16
CA ARG A 87 14.24 -6.44 9.49
C ARG A 87 12.89 -5.70 9.49
N VAL A 88 12.68 -4.80 8.53
CA VAL A 88 11.43 -4.03 8.43
C VAL A 88 10.27 -4.92 8.01
N ASN A 89 10.52 -5.89 7.14
CA ASN A 89 9.49 -6.77 6.57
C ASN A 89 9.34 -8.11 7.30
N GLN A 90 9.95 -8.30 8.47
CA GLN A 90 9.96 -9.57 9.22
C GLN A 90 8.55 -10.15 9.50
N LYS A 91 7.50 -9.32 9.53
CA LYS A 91 6.11 -9.76 9.77
C LYS A 91 5.33 -10.10 8.51
N LEU A 92 5.89 -9.81 7.34
CA LEU A 92 5.27 -10.01 6.03
C LEU A 92 5.90 -11.20 5.27
N LEU A 93 7.05 -11.68 5.74
CA LEU A 93 7.77 -12.87 5.27
C LEU A 93 7.45 -14.06 6.17
#